data_AF-A0AAW2ZKR3-F1
#
_entry.id   AF-A0AAW2ZKR3-F1
#
_cell.length_a   1.000
_cell.length_b   1.000
_cell.length_c   1.000
_cell.angle_alpha   90.00
_cell.angle_beta   90.00
_cell.angle_gamma   90.00
#
_symmetry.space_group_name_H-M   'P 1'
#
loop_
_entity.id
_entity.type
_entity.pdbx_description
1 polymer ?
#
loop_
_entity_poly.entity_id
_entity_poly.type
_entity_poly.pdbx_seq_one_letter_code
_entity_poly.pdbx_strand_id
1 'polypeptide(L)'
;MIQSIAFAFIPIVTSFYLMVSLHAVMGLFGGIVNVFCNVVLVYIWGDKVGPFMQALHFCVGVGSVIAPLVISAVTSVVSTESEVFPNSVHVSYWIFAAAAIATAVMIIFSPKMDASNNVSPSKTPRTKKRLTLKELAAKLTFPLRRPKTPYGEEEPKFSYVPNKQEQPDIMEAKPQHKELEDVVEGGKVEGDIMDKPQEKVEEVIEDEQDTSLVKKVIITLLTAAALFFYVGIEVGYGGLIYTYVRMKDLTDEAGASLVNSEFWLSFTVGRLVAIPLSGWLRPSIMLVLDVLGVFLAIAVLLTFNNSLVMVCIGTAILGASMASQFPATISLPKTHMGIEVSGAMTGVMVIGAAFGEMVIPLCVTTSFKVAGPDGLMWSLLIMCSIAAVLYAVLLIVFRNKKAVEQSKESKSEWAH
;
A
#
# COMPACT_ATOMS: atom_id res chain seq x y z
N MET A 1 3.55 1.00 -24.93
CA MET A 1 4.15 0.53 -26.21
C MET A 1 4.64 -0.91 -26.14
N ILE A 2 5.66 -1.26 -25.33
CA ILE A 2 6.20 -2.64 -25.34
C ILE A 2 5.14 -3.69 -24.99
N GLN A 3 4.35 -3.46 -23.94
CA GLN A 3 3.22 -4.32 -23.58
C GLN A 3 2.23 -4.52 -24.75
N SER A 4 1.87 -3.44 -25.44
CA SER A 4 0.92 -3.46 -26.56
C SER A 4 1.46 -4.22 -27.77
N ILE A 5 2.76 -4.10 -28.04
CA ILE A 5 3.43 -4.85 -29.12
C ILE A 5 3.41 -6.34 -28.77
N ALA A 6 3.84 -6.71 -27.55
CA ALA A 6 3.81 -8.10 -27.11
C ALA A 6 2.39 -8.70 -27.22
N PHE A 7 1.36 -7.94 -26.83
CA PHE A 7 -0.04 -8.33 -26.95
C PHE A 7 -0.48 -8.59 -28.40
N ALA A 8 -0.06 -7.76 -29.36
CA ALA A 8 -0.39 -7.93 -30.78
C ALA A 8 0.19 -9.22 -31.40
N PHE A 9 1.31 -9.71 -30.86
CA PHE A 9 1.99 -10.92 -31.35
C PHE A 9 1.43 -12.21 -30.75
N ILE A 10 0.76 -12.17 -29.61
CA ILE A 10 0.18 -13.37 -28.94
C ILE A 10 -0.60 -14.28 -29.91
N PRO A 11 -1.57 -13.79 -30.71
CA PRO A 11 -2.39 -14.68 -31.53
C PRO A 11 -1.62 -15.32 -32.70
N ILE A 12 -0.45 -14.78 -33.07
CA ILE A 12 0.37 -15.28 -34.19
C ILE A 12 1.29 -16.43 -33.73
N VAL A 13 1.56 -16.51 -32.42
CA VAL A 13 2.54 -17.45 -31.87
C VAL A 13 1.92 -18.83 -31.66
N THR A 14 2.51 -19.83 -32.33
CA THR A 14 2.13 -21.25 -32.19
C THR A 14 2.96 -22.01 -31.15
N SER A 15 4.14 -21.49 -30.78
CA SER A 15 5.00 -22.10 -29.77
C SER A 15 4.55 -21.75 -28.36
N PHE A 16 4.22 -22.77 -27.56
CA PHE A 16 3.81 -22.63 -26.17
C PHE A 16 4.80 -21.80 -25.33
N TYR A 17 6.10 -22.11 -25.42
CA TYR A 17 7.14 -21.41 -24.66
C TYR A 17 7.27 -19.93 -25.05
N LEU A 18 7.10 -19.63 -26.34
CA LEU A 18 7.13 -18.25 -26.82
C LEU A 18 5.87 -17.49 -26.37
N MET A 19 4.70 -18.14 -26.36
CA MET A 19 3.47 -17.55 -25.83
C MET A 19 3.61 -17.22 -24.34
N VAL A 20 4.15 -18.13 -23.53
CA VAL A 20 4.45 -17.90 -22.11
C VAL A 20 5.43 -16.73 -21.95
N SER A 21 6.49 -16.68 -22.77
CA SER A 21 7.47 -15.59 -22.73
C SER A 21 6.84 -14.23 -23.06
N LEU A 22 5.94 -14.16 -24.05
CA LEU A 22 5.20 -12.94 -24.38
C LEU A 22 4.26 -12.51 -23.26
N HIS A 23 3.57 -13.45 -22.61
CA HIS A 23 2.74 -13.15 -21.43
C HIS A 23 3.57 -12.66 -20.26
N ALA A 24 4.78 -13.21 -20.06
CA ALA A 24 5.71 -12.72 -19.03
C ALA A 24 6.18 -11.29 -19.32
N VAL A 25 6.50 -10.97 -20.59
CA VAL A 25 6.82 -9.60 -21.01
C VAL A 25 5.63 -8.67 -20.79
N MET A 26 4.42 -9.07 -21.18
CA MET A 26 3.20 -8.31 -20.97
C MET A 26 2.97 -8.04 -19.47
N GLY A 27 3.14 -9.05 -18.62
CA GLY A 27 3.01 -8.93 -17.17
C GLY A 27 4.05 -7.99 -16.56
N LEU A 28 5.32 -8.09 -16.98
CA LEU A 28 6.39 -7.20 -16.52
C LEU A 28 6.07 -5.73 -16.81
N PHE A 29 5.75 -5.40 -18.07
CA PHE A 29 5.48 -4.02 -18.45
C PHE A 29 4.12 -3.52 -17.93
N GLY A 30 3.12 -4.40 -17.84
CA GLY A 30 1.85 -4.10 -17.18
C GLY A 30 2.03 -3.75 -15.71
N GLY A 31 2.88 -4.50 -14.99
CA GLY A 31 3.24 -4.21 -13.60
C GLY A 31 3.92 -2.85 -13.43
N ILE A 32 4.86 -2.51 -14.33
CA ILE A 32 5.52 -1.19 -14.34
C ILE A 32 4.49 -0.07 -14.51
N VAL A 33 3.59 -0.20 -15.50
CA VAL A 33 2.53 0.79 -15.75
C VAL A 33 1.62 0.93 -14.54
N ASN A 34 1.20 -0.19 -13.94
CA ASN A 34 0.31 -0.19 -12.78
C ASN A 34 0.93 0.53 -11.58
N VAL A 35 2.17 0.19 -11.22
CA VAL A 35 2.90 0.88 -10.13
C VAL A 35 3.06 2.36 -10.44
N PHE A 36 3.45 2.71 -11.67
CA PHE A 36 3.67 4.08 -12.08
C PHE A 36 2.39 4.92 -11.97
N CYS A 37 1.26 4.45 -12.53
CA CYS A 37 -0.01 5.15 -12.48
C CYS A 37 -0.49 5.40 -11.04
N ASN A 38 -0.43 4.39 -10.16
CA ASN A 38 -0.83 4.54 -8.77
C ASN A 38 0.09 5.49 -7.99
N VAL A 39 1.41 5.42 -8.19
CA VAL A 39 2.38 6.30 -7.52
C VAL A 39 2.24 7.76 -7.97
N VAL A 40 2.13 8.00 -9.27
CA VAL A 40 1.98 9.35 -9.83
C VAL A 40 0.69 10.00 -9.35
N LEU A 41 -0.39 9.23 -9.24
CA LEU A 41 -1.66 9.76 -8.77
C LEU A 41 -1.59 10.27 -7.31
N VAL A 42 -0.93 9.51 -6.44
CA VAL A 42 -0.64 9.95 -5.05
C VAL A 42 0.26 11.19 -5.05
N TYR A 43 1.24 11.25 -5.93
CA TYR A 43 2.14 12.39 -6.02
C TYR A 43 1.43 13.68 -6.45
N ILE A 44 0.52 13.61 -7.43
CA ILE A 44 -0.20 14.78 -7.96
C ILE A 44 -1.23 15.28 -6.96
N TRP A 45 -2.04 14.37 -6.41
CA TRP A 45 -3.25 14.72 -5.67
C TRP A 45 -3.07 14.70 -4.15
N GLY A 46 -1.99 14.11 -3.63
CA GLY A 46 -1.66 14.12 -2.21
C GLY A 46 -2.84 13.70 -1.32
N ASP A 47 -3.29 14.60 -0.45
CA ASP A 47 -4.47 14.44 0.42
C ASP A 47 -5.77 14.12 -0.32
N LYS A 48 -5.93 14.66 -1.53
CA LYS A 48 -7.16 14.54 -2.32
C LYS A 48 -7.14 13.34 -3.25
N VAL A 49 -6.18 12.42 -3.12
CA VAL A 49 -6.02 11.29 -4.05
C VAL A 49 -7.20 10.30 -4.03
N GLY A 50 -7.97 10.22 -2.94
CA GLY A 50 -9.03 9.22 -2.77
C GLY A 50 -10.00 9.08 -3.96
N PRO A 51 -10.75 10.13 -4.35
CA PRO A 51 -11.66 10.09 -5.49
C PRO A 51 -10.97 9.78 -6.82
N PHE A 52 -9.77 10.31 -7.05
CA PHE A 52 -9.02 10.04 -8.28
C PHE A 52 -8.52 8.60 -8.34
N MET A 53 -8.10 8.03 -7.20
CA MET A 53 -7.71 6.63 -7.10
C MET A 53 -8.90 5.72 -7.42
N GLN A 54 -10.09 6.06 -6.90
CA GLN A 54 -11.32 5.36 -7.27
C GLN A 54 -11.63 5.49 -8.77
N ALA A 55 -11.47 6.67 -9.37
CA ALA A 55 -11.70 6.87 -10.79
C ALA A 55 -10.72 6.07 -11.67
N LEU A 56 -9.43 6.02 -11.31
CA LEU A 56 -8.42 5.20 -12.01
C LEU A 56 -8.84 3.72 -12.05
N HIS A 57 -9.23 3.19 -10.89
CA HIS A 57 -9.66 1.80 -10.75
C HIS A 57 -11.05 1.57 -11.39
N PHE A 58 -11.94 2.55 -11.39
CA PHE A 58 -13.18 2.48 -12.16
C PHE A 58 -12.91 2.29 -13.66
N CYS A 59 -11.94 2.99 -14.25
CA CYS A 59 -11.54 2.79 -15.65
C CYS A 59 -11.07 1.35 -15.92
N VAL A 60 -10.39 0.69 -14.96
CA VAL A 60 -10.05 -0.74 -15.06
C VAL A 60 -11.30 -1.60 -15.12
N GLY A 61 -12.30 -1.31 -14.28
CA GLY A 61 -13.60 -1.99 -14.28
C GLY A 61 -14.35 -1.83 -15.61
N VAL A 62 -14.41 -0.60 -16.15
CA VAL A 62 -14.99 -0.33 -17.47
C VAL A 62 -14.31 -1.16 -18.56
N GLY A 63 -12.97 -1.25 -18.54
CA GLY A 63 -12.22 -2.12 -19.44
C GLY A 63 -12.62 -3.60 -19.34
N SER A 64 -12.83 -4.10 -18.12
CA SER A 64 -13.25 -5.50 -17.88
C SER A 64 -14.64 -5.82 -18.44
N VAL A 65 -15.53 -4.84 -18.55
CA VAL A 65 -16.86 -5.00 -19.14
C VAL A 65 -16.84 -4.80 -20.66
N ILE A 66 -16.11 -3.80 -21.16
CA ILE A 66 -16.03 -3.51 -22.59
C ILE A 66 -15.29 -4.62 -23.35
N ALA A 67 -14.23 -5.19 -22.76
CA ALA A 67 -13.39 -6.13 -23.49
C ALA A 67 -14.15 -7.40 -23.94
N PRO A 68 -14.91 -8.11 -23.08
CA PRO A 68 -15.74 -9.24 -23.50
C PRO A 68 -16.80 -8.86 -24.54
N LEU A 69 -17.40 -7.67 -24.46
CA LEU A 69 -18.41 -7.20 -25.43
C LEU A 69 -17.81 -6.99 -26.82
N VAL A 70 -16.61 -6.40 -26.89
CA VAL A 70 -15.88 -6.25 -28.16
C VAL A 70 -15.55 -7.61 -28.75
N ILE A 71 -15.04 -8.55 -27.94
CA ILE A 71 -14.74 -9.92 -28.40
C ILE A 71 -16.01 -10.59 -28.95
N SER A 72 -17.12 -10.51 -28.22
CA SER A 72 -18.41 -11.08 -28.64
C SER A 72 -18.90 -10.48 -29.97
N ALA A 73 -18.82 -9.15 -30.11
CA ALA A 73 -19.18 -8.48 -31.35
C ALA A 73 -18.29 -8.91 -32.53
N VAL A 74 -16.97 -8.99 -32.32
CA VAL A 74 -16.02 -9.43 -33.36
C VAL A 74 -16.30 -10.87 -33.76
N THR A 75 -16.53 -11.77 -32.81
CA THR A 75 -16.86 -13.18 -33.09
C THR A 75 -18.19 -13.33 -33.83
N SER A 76 -19.17 -12.44 -33.59
CA SER A 76 -20.46 -12.47 -34.31
C SER A 76 -20.35 -12.04 -35.78
N VAL A 77 -19.34 -11.23 -36.13
CA VAL A 77 -19.16 -10.67 -37.47
C VAL A 77 -18.09 -11.41 -38.27
N VAL A 78 -17.05 -11.91 -37.60
CA VAL A 78 -15.91 -12.60 -38.23
C VAL A 78 -16.17 -14.11 -38.21
N SER A 79 -16.93 -14.59 -39.18
CA SER A 79 -17.11 -16.03 -39.45
C SER A 79 -15.77 -16.66 -39.84
N THR A 80 -15.56 -17.91 -39.43
CA THR A 80 -14.33 -18.72 -39.58
C THR A 80 -13.83 -18.96 -41.02
N GLU A 81 -14.43 -18.34 -42.05
CA GLU A 81 -14.16 -18.57 -43.47
C GLU A 81 -13.51 -17.37 -44.21
N SER A 82 -13.09 -16.32 -43.51
CA SER A 82 -12.37 -15.22 -44.16
C SER A 82 -10.92 -15.60 -44.52
N GLU A 83 -10.61 -15.65 -45.82
CA GLU A 83 -9.24 -15.87 -46.34
C GLU A 83 -8.22 -14.78 -45.93
N VAL A 84 -8.70 -13.60 -45.49
CA VAL A 84 -7.88 -12.42 -45.19
C VAL A 84 -7.58 -12.24 -43.69
N PHE A 85 -8.51 -12.64 -42.80
CA PHE A 85 -8.35 -12.49 -41.35
C PHE A 85 -8.34 -13.87 -40.68
N PRO A 86 -7.21 -14.30 -40.11
CA PRO A 86 -7.15 -15.59 -39.44
C PRO A 86 -7.95 -15.46 -38.14
N ASN A 87 -9.17 -16.00 -38.09
CA ASN A 87 -9.95 -16.19 -36.86
C ASN A 87 -10.33 -14.89 -36.06
N SER A 88 -11.57 -14.84 -35.57
CA SER A 88 -12.10 -13.77 -34.69
C SER A 88 -11.19 -13.40 -33.50
N VAL A 89 -10.38 -14.35 -33.03
CA VAL A 89 -9.39 -14.15 -31.96
C VAL A 89 -8.30 -13.16 -32.38
N HIS A 90 -7.71 -13.27 -33.58
CA HIS A 90 -6.61 -12.38 -33.97
C HIS A 90 -7.08 -10.93 -34.08
N VAL A 91 -8.25 -10.74 -34.71
CA VAL A 91 -8.88 -9.42 -34.87
C VAL A 91 -9.13 -8.78 -33.51
N SER A 92 -9.65 -9.53 -32.54
CA SER A 92 -9.87 -9.04 -31.17
C SER A 92 -8.57 -8.56 -30.52
N TYR A 93 -7.50 -9.35 -30.60
CA TYR A 93 -6.20 -8.98 -30.05
C TYR A 93 -5.62 -7.72 -30.71
N TRP A 94 -5.74 -7.57 -32.03
CA TRP A 94 -5.24 -6.41 -32.76
C TRP A 94 -6.03 -5.12 -32.46
N ILE A 95 -7.34 -5.21 -32.27
CA ILE A 95 -8.17 -4.06 -31.85
C ILE A 95 -7.68 -3.51 -30.52
N PHE A 96 -7.51 -4.37 -29.50
CA PHE A 96 -7.01 -3.94 -28.20
C PHE A 96 -5.56 -3.46 -28.25
N ALA A 97 -4.70 -4.11 -29.03
CA ALA A 97 -3.33 -3.65 -29.22
C ALA A 97 -3.28 -2.24 -29.82
N ALA A 98 -4.09 -1.97 -30.85
CA ALA A 98 -4.19 -0.65 -31.47
C ALA A 98 -4.70 0.41 -30.49
N ALA A 99 -5.74 0.11 -29.72
CA ALA A 99 -6.26 1.00 -28.67
C ALA A 99 -5.20 1.32 -27.59
N ALA A 100 -4.43 0.30 -27.16
CA ALA A 100 -3.35 0.47 -26.20
C ALA A 100 -2.17 1.29 -26.75
N ILE A 101 -1.84 1.13 -28.04
CA ILE A 101 -0.83 1.96 -28.72
C ILE A 101 -1.31 3.41 -28.81
N ALA A 102 -2.56 3.64 -29.23
CA ALA A 102 -3.15 4.98 -29.30
C ALA A 102 -3.10 5.69 -27.94
N THR A 103 -3.42 4.97 -26.86
CA THR A 103 -3.33 5.49 -25.48
C THR A 103 -1.88 5.86 -25.12
N ALA A 104 -0.91 5.00 -25.45
CA ALA A 104 0.50 5.29 -25.21
C ALA A 104 0.99 6.52 -25.99
N VAL A 105 0.52 6.69 -27.23
CA VAL A 105 0.81 7.85 -28.07
C VAL A 105 0.21 9.12 -27.46
N MET A 106 -1.05 9.09 -27.02
CA MET A 106 -1.70 10.22 -26.34
C MET A 106 -0.92 10.67 -25.10
N ILE A 107 -0.39 9.73 -24.31
CA ILE A 107 0.42 10.05 -23.13
C ILE A 107 1.73 10.74 -23.52
N ILE A 108 2.41 10.29 -24.59
CA ILE A 108 3.67 10.90 -25.06
C ILE A 108 3.46 12.37 -25.49
N PHE A 109 2.31 12.65 -26.12
CA PHE A 109 1.95 14.00 -26.56
C PHE A 109 1.22 14.84 -25.50
N SER A 110 0.96 14.28 -24.32
CA SER A 110 0.34 15.04 -23.23
C SER A 110 1.30 16.11 -22.69
N PRO A 111 0.78 17.28 -22.26
CA PRO A 111 1.60 18.31 -21.65
C PRO A 111 2.39 17.73 -20.49
N LYS A 112 3.70 18.00 -20.43
CA LYS A 112 4.54 17.57 -19.29
C LYS A 112 3.94 18.16 -18.02
N MET A 113 3.52 17.30 -17.10
CA MET A 113 3.04 17.73 -15.79
C MET A 113 4.21 18.31 -15.01
N ASP A 114 4.18 19.60 -14.74
CA ASP A 114 5.13 20.27 -13.85
C ASP A 114 4.84 19.88 -12.40
N ALA A 115 5.40 18.74 -11.99
CA ALA A 115 5.29 18.17 -10.65
C ALA A 115 6.02 19.00 -9.56
N SER A 116 6.57 20.16 -9.95
CA SER A 116 7.34 21.11 -9.14
C SER A 116 6.47 22.05 -8.30
N ASN A 117 5.28 22.42 -8.77
CA ASN A 117 4.56 23.57 -8.21
C ASN A 117 3.68 23.27 -6.98
N ASN A 118 3.48 21.98 -6.63
CA ASN A 118 2.77 21.58 -5.41
C ASN A 118 3.70 21.19 -4.26
N VAL A 119 5.00 21.47 -4.39
CA VAL A 119 5.97 21.20 -3.32
C VAL A 119 5.87 22.31 -2.29
N SER A 120 5.13 22.06 -1.20
CA SER A 120 5.46 22.73 0.05
C SER A 120 6.86 22.24 0.45
N PRO A 121 7.89 23.11 0.48
CA PRO A 121 9.26 22.67 0.72
C PRO A 121 9.32 21.92 2.05
N SER A 122 9.76 20.65 2.01
CA SER A 122 10.10 19.94 3.23
C SER A 122 11.19 20.73 3.93
N LYS A 123 10.90 21.30 5.10
CA LYS A 123 11.84 22.09 5.91
C LYS A 123 13.03 21.29 6.46
N THR A 124 13.14 20.01 6.12
CA THR A 124 14.23 19.14 6.54
C THR A 124 15.29 18.99 5.45
N PRO A 125 16.56 19.34 5.71
CA PRO A 125 17.66 19.05 4.80
C PRO A 125 17.70 17.54 4.53
N ARG A 126 17.66 17.13 3.26
CA ARG A 126 17.90 15.74 2.85
C ARG A 126 19.40 15.42 3.01
N THR A 127 19.84 15.11 4.22
CA THR A 127 21.11 14.43 4.44
C THR A 127 20.96 12.99 3.95
N LYS A 128 21.45 12.69 2.75
CA LYS A 128 21.45 11.33 2.18
C LYS A 128 22.39 10.42 2.99
N LYS A 129 21.93 9.89 4.13
CA LYS A 129 22.54 8.69 4.71
C LYS A 129 21.76 7.48 4.19
N ARG A 130 22.32 6.78 3.21
CA ARG A 130 21.76 5.55 2.65
C ARG A 130 21.88 4.47 3.73
N LEU A 131 20.80 4.22 4.49
CA LEU A 131 20.79 3.12 5.46
C LEU A 131 20.97 1.79 4.71
N THR A 132 21.99 1.03 5.07
CA THR A 132 22.28 -0.27 4.45
C THR A 132 21.34 -1.34 4.99
N LEU A 133 21.03 -2.36 4.17
CA LEU A 133 20.16 -3.49 4.56
C LEU A 133 20.63 -4.20 5.85
N LYS A 134 21.94 -4.16 6.15
CA LYS A 134 22.52 -4.68 7.39
C LYS A 134 22.14 -3.83 8.62
N GLU A 135 22.09 -2.51 8.50
CA GLU A 135 21.66 -1.62 9.57
C GLU A 135 20.15 -1.74 9.83
N LEU A 136 19.35 -1.92 8.78
CA LEU A 136 17.92 -2.19 8.93
C LEU A 136 17.66 -3.55 9.62
N ALA A 137 18.43 -4.58 9.26
CA ALA A 137 18.36 -5.89 9.90
C ALA A 137 18.80 -5.86 11.38
N ALA A 138 19.88 -5.12 11.69
CA ALA A 138 20.36 -4.93 13.05
C ALA A 138 19.37 -4.16 13.94
N LYS A 139 18.65 -3.18 13.38
CA LYS A 139 17.58 -2.44 14.08
C LYS A 139 16.30 -3.26 14.29
N LEU A 140 16.04 -4.27 13.44
CA LEU A 140 14.88 -5.16 13.55
C LEU A 140 15.11 -6.36 14.50
N THR A 141 16.37 -6.73 14.75
CA THR A 141 16.70 -7.72 15.78
C THR A 141 16.67 -7.07 17.15
N PHE A 142 15.61 -7.32 17.93
CA PHE A 142 15.56 -7.02 19.35
C PHE A 142 16.78 -7.64 20.06
N PRO A 143 17.70 -6.88 20.66
CA PRO A 143 18.56 -7.45 21.67
C PRO A 143 17.68 -7.70 22.89
N LEU A 144 17.67 -8.95 23.39
CA LEU A 144 17.21 -9.25 24.74
C LEU A 144 18.05 -8.43 25.72
N ARG A 145 17.59 -7.22 26.06
CA ARG A 145 18.24 -6.36 27.03
C ARG A 145 18.00 -7.00 28.40
N ARG A 146 19.02 -7.69 28.93
CA ARG A 146 19.02 -8.13 30.33
C ARG A 146 18.80 -6.88 31.20
N PRO A 147 17.97 -6.95 32.25
CA PRO A 147 17.77 -5.81 33.15
C PRO A 147 19.11 -5.44 33.81
N LYS A 148 19.50 -4.17 33.73
CA LYS A 148 20.61 -3.64 34.52
C LYS A 148 20.19 -3.63 35.99
N THR A 149 20.94 -4.32 36.85
CA THR A 149 20.79 -4.23 38.31
C THR A 149 21.23 -2.84 38.80
N PRO A 150 20.64 -2.29 39.89
CA PRO A 150 20.83 -0.89 40.27
C PRO A 150 22.13 -0.58 41.04
N TYR A 151 23.06 -1.52 41.16
CA TYR A 151 24.31 -1.31 41.90
C TYR A 151 25.48 -1.28 40.93
N GLY A 152 26.09 -0.11 40.80
CA GLY A 152 27.38 0.08 40.14
C GLY A 152 28.49 -0.51 40.99
N GLU A 153 29.32 -1.36 40.39
CA GLU A 153 30.61 -1.75 40.95
C GLU A 153 31.57 -0.56 40.77
N GLU A 154 31.72 0.26 41.80
CA GLU A 154 32.87 1.15 41.95
C GLU A 154 34.00 0.35 42.63
N GLU A 155 35.09 0.08 41.92
CA GLU A 155 36.33 -0.42 42.52
C GLU A 155 36.93 0.66 43.45
N PRO A 156 37.26 0.35 44.72
CA PRO A 156 37.78 1.36 45.64
C PRO A 156 39.26 1.64 45.38
N LYS A 157 39.58 2.86 44.91
CA LYS A 157 40.92 3.43 45.03
C LYS A 157 41.10 4.00 46.44
N PHE A 158 41.86 3.29 47.28
CA PHE A 158 42.30 3.81 48.58
C PHE A 158 43.26 4.98 48.39
N SER A 159 42.92 6.16 48.92
CA SER A 159 43.86 7.25 49.17
C SER A 159 43.67 7.74 50.61
N TYR A 160 44.73 7.59 51.40
CA TYR A 160 44.80 7.89 52.82
C TYR A 160 45.15 9.37 53.00
N VAL A 161 44.34 10.15 53.70
CA VAL A 161 44.66 11.54 54.09
C VAL A 161 44.62 11.63 55.62
N PRO A 162 45.76 11.92 56.29
CA PRO A 162 45.81 11.95 57.75
C PRO A 162 45.28 13.28 58.29
N ASN A 163 44.47 13.16 59.35
CA ASN A 163 43.86 14.22 60.12
C ASN A 163 44.92 15.01 60.92
N LYS A 164 44.90 16.35 60.88
CA LYS A 164 45.67 17.21 61.80
C LYS A 164 44.74 18.15 62.56
N GLN A 165 44.96 18.14 63.87
CA GLN A 165 44.19 18.72 64.96
C GLN A 165 44.20 20.25 64.98
N GLU A 166 43.16 20.80 65.62
CA GLU A 166 42.95 22.22 65.96
C GLU A 166 43.98 22.79 66.96
N GLN A 167 44.05 24.15 66.99
CA GLN A 167 44.20 25.11 68.11
C GLN A 167 45.35 26.17 68.01
N PRO A 168 45.29 27.36 68.67
CA PRO A 168 44.74 28.63 68.13
C PRO A 168 45.67 29.88 68.26
N ASP A 169 45.17 31.04 67.77
CA ASP A 169 45.50 32.47 68.01
C ASP A 169 46.96 33.00 68.01
N ILE A 170 47.19 34.11 67.28
CA ILE A 170 47.88 35.35 67.71
C ILE A 170 47.72 36.45 66.63
N MET A 171 47.42 37.67 67.08
CA MET A 171 47.33 38.93 66.32
C MET A 171 48.65 39.31 65.62
N GLU A 172 48.58 40.01 64.46
CA GLU A 172 49.13 41.38 64.30
C GLU A 172 49.03 41.97 62.87
N ALA A 173 48.70 43.28 62.87
CA ALA A 173 49.14 44.37 61.99
C ALA A 173 48.78 44.43 60.46
N LYS A 174 47.93 45.42 60.14
CA LYS A 174 47.94 46.24 58.90
C LYS A 174 48.97 47.38 59.05
N PRO A 175 49.57 47.99 58.00
CA PRO A 175 48.90 49.13 57.31
C PRO A 175 49.29 49.48 55.84
N GLN A 176 48.36 50.20 55.16
CA GLN A 176 48.49 51.31 54.16
C GLN A 176 49.19 51.04 52.79
N HIS A 177 48.89 51.64 51.61
CA HIS A 177 48.41 52.96 51.11
C HIS A 177 47.73 52.77 49.70
N LYS A 178 46.60 53.42 49.33
CA LYS A 178 46.40 54.59 48.38
C LYS A 178 47.17 54.49 47.04
N GLU A 179 46.56 54.53 45.84
CA GLU A 179 45.99 55.71 45.10
C GLU A 179 45.11 55.31 43.87
N LEU A 180 44.31 56.27 43.36
CA LEU A 180 43.59 56.31 42.06
C LEU A 180 44.60 56.43 40.89
N GLU A 181 44.36 56.19 39.59
CA GLU A 181 43.34 56.69 38.65
C GLU A 181 43.64 56.08 37.24
N ASP A 182 42.58 55.81 36.46
CA ASP A 182 42.37 55.72 34.99
C ASP A 182 43.42 55.32 33.90
N VAL A 183 42.84 54.69 32.85
CA VAL A 183 43.19 54.67 31.40
C VAL A 183 43.80 53.38 30.79
N VAL A 184 42.92 52.64 30.10
CA VAL A 184 43.02 52.02 28.73
C VAL A 184 44.33 51.31 28.33
N GLU A 185 44.30 49.98 28.13
CA GLU A 185 44.23 49.29 26.82
C GLU A 185 44.71 47.82 26.90
N GLY A 186 43.93 46.90 26.33
CA GLY A 186 44.44 45.69 25.66
C GLY A 186 44.79 44.44 26.50
N GLY A 187 44.02 43.36 26.29
CA GLY A 187 44.58 41.99 26.34
C GLY A 187 43.80 40.95 27.14
N LYS A 188 42.99 40.15 26.42
CA LYS A 188 42.62 38.74 26.65
C LYS A 188 42.89 38.11 28.03
N VAL A 189 41.86 37.58 28.70
CA VAL A 189 41.82 36.20 29.24
C VAL A 189 40.36 35.69 29.27
N GLU A 190 40.23 34.40 28.99
CA GLU A 190 39.06 33.54 28.78
C GLU A 190 37.83 33.73 29.68
N GLY A 191 36.66 33.69 29.05
CA GLY A 191 35.40 33.33 29.70
C GLY A 191 35.10 31.85 29.45
N ASP A 192 34.99 31.09 30.54
CA ASP A 192 34.40 29.76 30.56
C ASP A 192 32.95 29.82 30.07
N ILE A 193 32.72 29.44 28.82
CA ILE A 193 31.38 29.08 28.34
C ILE A 193 31.30 27.57 28.42
N MET A 194 30.46 27.09 29.34
CA MET A 194 30.02 25.70 29.43
C MET A 194 29.53 25.20 28.08
N ASP A 195 30.33 24.33 27.46
CA ASP A 195 29.97 23.57 26.28
C ASP A 195 29.31 22.25 26.75
N LYS A 196 27.97 22.23 26.83
CA LYS A 196 27.11 21.02 26.80
C LYS A 196 25.61 21.37 26.92
N PRO A 197 24.92 21.48 25.77
CA PRO A 197 23.62 20.81 25.63
C PRO A 197 23.29 20.29 24.20
N GLN A 198 24.26 20.04 23.31
CA GLN A 198 23.96 19.58 21.94
C GLN A 198 23.73 18.05 21.83
N GLU A 199 24.51 17.25 22.56
CA GLU A 199 24.48 15.78 22.44
C GLU A 199 23.14 15.15 22.86
N LYS A 200 22.49 15.69 23.90
CA LYS A 200 21.16 15.23 24.36
C LYS A 200 20.01 15.60 23.41
N VAL A 201 20.16 16.68 22.65
CA VAL A 201 19.12 17.11 21.70
C VAL A 201 19.22 16.29 20.42
N GLU A 202 20.44 16.01 19.95
CA GLU A 202 20.66 15.12 18.81
C GLU A 202 20.21 13.68 19.11
N GLU A 203 20.51 13.13 20.30
CA GLU A 203 20.11 11.77 20.67
C GLU A 203 18.57 11.62 20.78
N VAL A 204 17.87 12.63 21.30
CA VAL A 204 16.39 12.63 21.37
C VAL A 204 15.75 12.80 19.99
N ILE A 205 16.33 13.63 19.11
CA ILE A 205 15.85 13.80 17.73
C ILE A 205 16.09 12.52 16.92
N GLU A 206 17.23 11.85 17.10
CA GLU A 206 17.51 10.58 16.43
C GLU A 206 16.53 9.47 16.88
N ASP A 207 16.26 9.33 18.19
CA ASP A 207 15.32 8.32 18.72
C ASP A 207 13.86 8.58 18.29
N GLU A 208 13.41 9.84 18.27
CA GLU A 208 12.06 10.20 17.82
C GLU A 208 11.91 10.00 16.30
N GLN A 209 12.95 10.31 15.52
CA GLN A 209 12.96 10.15 14.07
C GLN A 209 13.07 8.67 13.65
N ASP A 210 13.87 7.86 14.33
CA ASP A 210 13.98 6.40 14.13
C ASP A 210 12.67 5.68 14.48
N THR A 211 12.04 6.05 15.60
CA THR A 211 10.72 5.51 15.98
C THR A 211 9.66 5.85 14.92
N SER A 212 9.72 7.06 14.33
CA SER A 212 8.82 7.46 13.25
C SER A 212 9.03 6.66 11.97
N LEU A 213 10.28 6.30 11.65
CA LEU A 213 10.63 5.56 10.44
C LEU A 213 10.22 4.09 10.55
N VAL A 214 10.53 3.45 11.68
CA VAL A 214 10.12 2.05 11.94
C VAL A 214 8.61 1.91 11.86
N LYS A 215 7.86 2.84 12.45
CA LYS A 215 6.39 2.87 12.36
C LYS A 215 5.90 2.97 10.91
N LYS A 216 6.50 3.84 10.09
CA LYS A 216 6.18 3.97 8.66
C LYS A 216 6.43 2.68 7.88
N VAL A 217 7.56 2.01 8.13
CA VAL A 217 7.91 0.74 7.50
C VAL A 217 6.91 -0.34 7.87
N ILE A 218 6.61 -0.50 9.16
CA ILE A 218 5.66 -1.51 9.64
C ILE A 218 4.28 -1.31 9.01
N ILE A 219 3.75 -0.08 9.03
CA ILE A 219 2.45 0.22 8.45
C ILE A 219 2.44 -0.04 6.94
N THR A 220 3.51 0.31 6.24
CA THR A 220 3.64 0.04 4.79
C THR A 220 3.60 -1.46 4.51
N LEU A 221 4.35 -2.26 5.27
CA LEU A 221 4.41 -3.71 5.11
C LEU A 221 3.08 -4.39 5.47
N LEU A 222 2.42 -3.96 6.53
CA LEU A 222 1.09 -4.47 6.91
C LEU A 222 0.03 -4.11 5.85
N THR A 223 0.09 -2.89 5.30
CA THR A 223 -0.80 -2.46 4.21
C THR A 223 -0.54 -3.28 2.94
N ALA A 224 0.73 -3.51 2.59
CA ALA A 224 1.12 -4.35 1.47
C ALA A 224 0.67 -5.81 1.66
N ALA A 225 0.80 -6.35 2.88
CA ALA A 225 0.33 -7.70 3.21
C ALA A 225 -1.20 -7.81 3.13
N ALA A 226 -1.94 -6.80 3.60
CA ALA A 226 -3.39 -6.81 3.48
C ALA A 226 -3.83 -6.78 2.00
N LEU A 227 -3.19 -5.94 1.19
CA LEU A 227 -3.42 -5.90 -0.27
C LEU A 227 -3.01 -7.20 -0.97
N PHE A 228 -1.95 -7.87 -0.53
CA PHE A 228 -1.52 -9.17 -1.03
C PHE A 228 -2.65 -10.21 -0.93
N PHE A 229 -3.26 -10.35 0.25
CA PHE A 229 -4.36 -11.31 0.43
C PHE A 229 -5.62 -10.89 -0.32
N TYR A 230 -5.97 -9.61 -0.26
CA TYR A 230 -7.15 -9.06 -0.92
C TYR A 230 -7.08 -9.20 -2.46
N VAL A 231 -6.04 -8.67 -3.11
CA VAL A 231 -5.93 -8.74 -4.58
C VAL A 231 -5.77 -10.19 -5.03
N GLY A 232 -5.00 -10.97 -4.27
CA GLY A 232 -4.84 -12.39 -4.55
C GLY A 232 -6.16 -13.16 -4.57
N ILE A 233 -7.07 -12.88 -3.63
CA ILE A 233 -8.37 -13.56 -3.57
C ILE A 233 -9.39 -13.00 -4.56
N GLU A 234 -9.32 -11.70 -4.88
CA GLU A 234 -10.10 -11.07 -5.96
C GLU A 234 -9.88 -11.81 -7.28
N VAL A 235 -8.60 -11.96 -7.66
CA VAL A 235 -8.20 -12.62 -8.90
C VAL A 235 -8.43 -14.13 -8.81
N GLY A 236 -8.16 -14.74 -7.66
CA GLY A 236 -8.39 -16.17 -7.44
C GLY A 236 -9.87 -16.57 -7.58
N TYR A 237 -10.78 -15.77 -7.03
CA TYR A 237 -12.22 -15.99 -7.16
C TYR A 237 -12.70 -15.72 -8.59
N GLY A 238 -12.37 -14.54 -9.15
CA GLY A 238 -12.76 -14.17 -10.51
C GLY A 238 -12.21 -15.12 -11.59
N GLY A 239 -11.09 -15.80 -11.32
CA GLY A 239 -10.54 -16.81 -12.22
C GLY A 239 -11.19 -18.20 -12.13
N LEU A 240 -11.89 -18.51 -11.03
CA LEU A 240 -12.37 -19.87 -10.75
C LEU A 240 -13.88 -19.99 -10.59
N ILE A 241 -14.63 -18.88 -10.46
CA ILE A 241 -16.08 -18.92 -10.26
C ILE A 241 -16.81 -19.61 -11.43
N TYR A 242 -16.34 -19.42 -12.67
CA TYR A 242 -16.84 -20.15 -13.85
C TYR A 242 -16.70 -21.67 -13.66
N THR A 243 -15.49 -22.11 -13.32
CA THR A 243 -15.19 -23.54 -13.13
C THR A 243 -15.94 -24.12 -11.94
N TYR A 244 -16.10 -23.33 -10.87
CA TYR A 244 -16.84 -23.71 -9.68
C TYR A 244 -18.30 -24.05 -10.00
N VAL A 245 -19.03 -23.17 -10.70
CA VAL A 245 -20.44 -23.40 -11.02
C VAL A 245 -20.63 -24.53 -12.04
N ARG A 246 -19.68 -24.72 -12.97
CA ARG A 246 -19.68 -25.85 -13.90
C ARG A 246 -19.44 -27.19 -13.20
N MET A 247 -18.50 -27.25 -12.26
CA MET A 247 -18.22 -28.48 -11.51
C MET A 247 -19.29 -28.83 -10.48
N LYS A 248 -20.04 -27.83 -9.99
CA LYS A 248 -21.23 -28.04 -9.14
C LYS A 248 -22.50 -28.34 -9.94
N ASP A 249 -22.41 -28.39 -11.27
CA ASP A 249 -23.52 -28.63 -12.20
C ASP A 249 -24.73 -27.70 -11.98
N LEU A 250 -24.46 -26.42 -11.67
CA LEU A 250 -25.51 -25.44 -11.37
C LEU A 250 -26.12 -24.82 -12.64
N THR A 251 -25.35 -24.79 -13.73
CA THR A 251 -25.73 -24.19 -15.02
C THR A 251 -24.79 -24.65 -16.13
N ASP A 252 -25.20 -24.41 -17.38
CA ASP A 252 -24.40 -24.60 -18.59
C ASP A 252 -23.25 -23.58 -18.76
N GLU A 253 -22.53 -23.63 -19.88
CA GLU A 253 -21.40 -22.75 -20.18
C GLU A 253 -21.80 -21.28 -20.29
N ALA A 254 -22.97 -21.01 -20.89
CA ALA A 254 -23.49 -19.66 -21.03
C ALA A 254 -23.80 -19.06 -19.65
N GLY A 255 -24.52 -19.78 -18.80
CA GLY A 255 -24.81 -19.32 -17.43
C GLY A 255 -23.55 -19.18 -16.58
N ALA A 256 -22.57 -20.07 -16.72
CA ALA A 256 -21.32 -19.96 -15.97
C ALA A 256 -20.51 -18.70 -16.34
N SER A 257 -20.50 -18.34 -17.63
CA SER A 257 -19.91 -17.10 -18.13
C SER A 257 -20.64 -15.86 -17.57
N LEU A 258 -21.96 -15.93 -17.46
CA LEU A 258 -22.77 -14.86 -16.86
C LEU A 258 -22.45 -14.65 -15.38
N VAL A 259 -22.32 -15.71 -14.57
CA VAL A 259 -21.93 -15.58 -13.16
C VAL A 259 -20.53 -14.97 -13.01
N ASN A 260 -19.58 -15.35 -13.86
CA ASN A 260 -18.25 -14.73 -13.85
C ASN A 260 -18.31 -13.24 -14.23
N SER A 261 -19.11 -12.90 -15.24
CA SER A 261 -19.29 -11.51 -15.66
C SER A 261 -20.03 -10.69 -14.60
N GLU A 262 -20.97 -11.29 -13.86
CA GLU A 262 -21.68 -10.67 -12.72
C GLU A 262 -20.71 -10.25 -11.61
N PHE A 263 -19.69 -11.06 -11.30
CA PHE A 263 -18.63 -10.68 -10.36
C PHE A 263 -17.95 -9.38 -10.77
N TRP A 264 -17.43 -9.31 -11.99
CA TRP A 264 -16.72 -8.14 -12.49
C TRP A 264 -17.64 -6.92 -12.69
N LEU A 265 -18.89 -7.16 -13.08
CA LEU A 265 -19.90 -6.11 -13.22
C LEU A 265 -20.25 -5.51 -11.86
N SER A 266 -20.58 -6.34 -10.87
CA SER A 266 -20.90 -5.87 -9.51
C SER A 266 -19.73 -5.15 -8.86
N PHE A 267 -18.50 -5.61 -9.09
CA PHE A 267 -17.28 -4.92 -8.68
C PHE A 267 -17.12 -3.54 -9.34
N THR A 268 -17.38 -3.46 -10.65
CA THR A 268 -17.32 -2.19 -11.40
C THR A 268 -18.41 -1.20 -10.96
N VAL A 269 -19.64 -1.67 -10.78
CA VAL A 269 -20.74 -0.87 -10.24
C VAL A 269 -20.45 -0.44 -8.80
N GLY A 270 -19.90 -1.34 -7.99
CA GLY A 270 -19.43 -1.03 -6.64
C GLY A 270 -18.41 0.11 -6.63
N ARG A 271 -17.47 0.15 -7.60
CA ARG A 271 -16.52 1.26 -7.75
C ARG A 271 -17.22 2.57 -8.11
N LEU A 272 -18.20 2.54 -9.02
CA LEU A 272 -18.98 3.73 -9.38
C LEU A 272 -19.73 4.31 -8.18
N VAL A 273 -20.35 3.45 -7.37
CA VAL A 273 -21.04 3.84 -6.13
C VAL A 273 -20.04 4.30 -5.07
N ALA A 274 -18.84 3.70 -5.02
CA ALA A 274 -17.79 4.08 -4.09
C ALA A 274 -17.25 5.50 -4.32
N ILE A 275 -17.39 6.08 -5.52
CA ILE A 275 -16.96 7.46 -5.81
C ILE A 275 -17.71 8.49 -4.94
N PRO A 276 -19.06 8.64 -5.04
CA PRO A 276 -19.79 9.56 -4.17
C PRO A 276 -19.70 9.15 -2.70
N LEU A 277 -19.71 7.84 -2.40
CA LEU A 277 -19.51 7.36 -1.03
C LEU A 277 -18.15 7.75 -0.47
N SER A 278 -17.09 7.85 -1.28
CA SER A 278 -15.77 8.29 -0.80
C SER A 278 -15.74 9.78 -0.43
N GLY A 279 -16.69 10.57 -0.92
CA GLY A 279 -16.96 11.92 -0.41
C GLY A 279 -17.53 11.86 1.00
N TRP A 280 -18.60 11.08 1.20
CA TRP A 280 -19.36 11.04 2.46
C TRP A 280 -18.75 10.19 3.57
N LEU A 281 -18.14 9.06 3.24
CA LEU A 281 -17.61 8.07 4.16
C LEU A 281 -16.09 8.13 4.20
N ARG A 282 -15.50 7.95 5.38
CA ARG A 282 -14.04 7.86 5.52
C ARG A 282 -13.53 6.50 5.02
N PRO A 283 -12.29 6.41 4.51
CA PRO A 283 -11.73 5.14 4.06
C PRO A 283 -11.78 4.02 5.12
N SER A 284 -11.60 4.35 6.39
CA SER A 284 -11.71 3.37 7.49
C SER A 284 -13.11 2.80 7.66
N ILE A 285 -14.15 3.60 7.44
CA ILE A 285 -15.55 3.14 7.52
C ILE A 285 -15.88 2.31 6.28
N MET A 286 -15.50 2.79 5.09
CA MET A 286 -15.67 2.04 3.84
C MET A 286 -15.04 0.65 3.95
N LEU A 287 -13.79 0.58 4.43
CA LEU A 287 -13.07 -0.69 4.59
C LEU A 287 -13.76 -1.65 5.57
N VAL A 288 -14.35 -1.14 6.67
CA VAL A 288 -15.11 -1.99 7.60
C VAL A 288 -16.39 -2.52 6.94
N LEU A 289 -17.12 -1.67 6.22
CA LEU A 289 -18.33 -2.09 5.49
C LEU A 289 -17.99 -3.13 4.41
N ASP A 290 -16.91 -2.91 3.66
CA ASP A 290 -16.38 -3.82 2.65
C ASP A 290 -16.06 -5.19 3.26
N VAL A 291 -15.33 -5.22 4.38
CA VAL A 291 -14.99 -6.48 5.07
C VAL A 291 -16.25 -7.20 5.58
N LEU A 292 -17.22 -6.47 6.16
CA LEU A 292 -18.49 -7.06 6.60
C LEU A 292 -19.28 -7.65 5.42
N GLY A 293 -19.33 -6.93 4.29
CA GLY A 293 -19.96 -7.38 3.06
C GLY A 293 -19.29 -8.62 2.47
N VAL A 294 -17.96 -8.70 2.50
CA VAL A 294 -17.20 -9.89 2.09
C VAL A 294 -17.56 -11.10 2.97
N PHE A 295 -17.62 -10.96 4.30
CA PHE A 295 -18.02 -12.07 5.16
C PHE A 295 -19.48 -12.48 4.98
N LEU A 296 -20.38 -11.53 4.72
CA LEU A 296 -21.76 -11.82 4.37
C LEU A 296 -21.83 -12.63 3.06
N ALA A 297 -21.09 -12.21 2.04
CA ALA A 297 -21.01 -12.95 0.77
C ALA A 297 -20.47 -14.37 0.97
N ILE A 298 -19.38 -14.52 1.73
CA ILE A 298 -18.80 -15.84 2.05
C ILE A 298 -19.81 -16.72 2.78
N ALA A 299 -20.55 -16.18 3.74
CA ALA A 299 -21.57 -16.93 4.46
C ALA A 299 -22.67 -17.44 3.50
N VAL A 300 -23.16 -16.60 2.58
CA VAL A 300 -24.13 -16.99 1.56
C VAL A 300 -23.56 -18.06 0.64
N LEU A 301 -22.34 -17.86 0.14
CA LEU A 301 -21.68 -18.78 -0.79
C LEU A 301 -21.34 -20.14 -0.17
N LEU A 302 -21.01 -20.20 1.12
CA LEU A 302 -20.75 -21.47 1.82
C LEU A 302 -22.04 -22.22 2.17
N THR A 303 -23.10 -21.52 2.57
CA THR A 303 -24.33 -22.15 3.08
C THR A 303 -25.29 -22.56 1.96
N PHE A 304 -25.39 -21.77 0.90
CA PHE A 304 -26.36 -21.96 -0.18
C PHE A 304 -25.68 -22.28 -1.53
N ASN A 305 -24.54 -22.97 -1.49
CA ASN A 305 -23.74 -23.32 -2.68
C ASN A 305 -24.41 -24.20 -3.74
N ASN A 306 -25.55 -24.82 -3.44
CA ASN A 306 -26.29 -25.69 -4.37
C ASN A 306 -27.37 -24.94 -5.18
N SER A 307 -27.54 -23.64 -4.95
CA SER A 307 -28.53 -22.81 -5.66
C SER A 307 -27.82 -21.77 -6.51
N LEU A 308 -28.06 -21.80 -7.83
CA LEU A 308 -27.50 -20.83 -8.77
C LEU A 308 -27.82 -19.39 -8.35
N VAL A 309 -29.07 -19.11 -7.97
CA VAL A 309 -29.51 -17.77 -7.55
C VAL A 309 -28.75 -17.28 -6.32
N MET A 310 -28.53 -18.14 -5.34
CA MET A 310 -27.77 -17.76 -4.13
C MET A 310 -26.29 -17.57 -4.42
N VAL A 311 -25.73 -18.33 -5.36
CA VAL A 311 -24.36 -18.12 -5.85
C VAL A 311 -24.24 -16.78 -6.57
N CYS A 312 -25.21 -16.39 -7.40
CA CYS A 312 -25.28 -15.07 -8.03
C CYS A 312 -25.33 -13.96 -6.97
N ILE A 313 -26.27 -14.04 -6.01
CA ILE A 313 -26.39 -13.06 -4.92
C ILE A 313 -25.08 -12.95 -4.13
N GLY A 314 -24.50 -14.08 -3.72
CA GLY A 314 -23.22 -14.10 -3.00
C GLY A 314 -22.08 -13.49 -3.83
N THR A 315 -22.03 -13.79 -5.13
CA THR A 315 -21.03 -13.26 -6.08
C THR A 315 -21.17 -11.76 -6.26
N ALA A 316 -22.40 -11.25 -6.39
CA ALA A 316 -22.68 -9.83 -6.53
C ALA A 316 -22.32 -9.04 -5.26
N ILE A 317 -22.67 -9.58 -4.08
CA ILE A 317 -22.27 -8.98 -2.79
C ILE A 317 -20.75 -8.98 -2.67
N LEU A 318 -20.08 -10.08 -3.03
CA LEU A 318 -18.61 -10.18 -2.97
C LEU A 318 -17.96 -9.14 -3.87
N GLY A 319 -18.33 -9.07 -5.15
CA GLY A 319 -17.80 -8.10 -6.09
C GLY A 319 -18.01 -6.66 -5.63
N ALA A 320 -19.24 -6.30 -5.23
CA ALA A 320 -19.52 -4.96 -4.74
C ALA A 320 -18.72 -4.60 -3.47
N SER A 321 -18.55 -5.55 -2.55
CA SER A 321 -17.83 -5.35 -1.28
C SER A 321 -16.32 -5.27 -1.45
N MET A 322 -15.77 -5.91 -2.48
CA MET A 322 -14.33 -5.86 -2.79
C MET A 322 -13.95 -4.57 -3.54
N ALA A 323 -14.91 -3.89 -4.15
CA ALA A 323 -14.70 -2.77 -5.08
C ALA A 323 -13.81 -1.63 -4.57
N SER A 324 -14.01 -1.20 -3.31
CA SER A 324 -13.28 -0.08 -2.71
C SER A 324 -12.11 -0.47 -1.80
N GLN A 325 -11.87 -1.76 -1.59
CA GLN A 325 -10.85 -2.21 -0.63
C GLN A 325 -9.45 -1.76 -1.04
N PHE A 326 -9.08 -1.84 -2.32
CA PHE A 326 -7.76 -1.39 -2.79
C PHE A 326 -7.50 0.11 -2.49
N PRO A 327 -8.30 1.06 -3.02
CA PRO A 327 -8.08 2.48 -2.79
C PRO A 327 -8.26 2.89 -1.32
N ALA A 328 -9.23 2.29 -0.61
CA ALA A 328 -9.41 2.55 0.82
C ALA A 328 -8.14 2.16 1.60
N THR A 329 -7.57 0.99 1.31
CA THR A 329 -6.36 0.48 1.96
C THR A 329 -5.14 1.36 1.68
N ILE A 330 -4.92 1.82 0.44
CA ILE A 330 -3.81 2.73 0.10
C ILE A 330 -3.95 4.08 0.83
N SER A 331 -5.17 4.58 1.01
CA SER A 331 -5.42 5.87 1.68
C SER A 331 -5.38 5.80 3.21
N LEU A 332 -5.40 4.59 3.80
CA LEU A 332 -5.55 4.38 5.23
C LEU A 332 -4.40 4.93 6.09
N PRO A 333 -3.11 4.75 5.71
CA PRO A 333 -1.99 5.28 6.50
C PRO A 333 -2.07 6.80 6.68
N LYS A 334 -2.49 7.52 5.65
CA LYS A 334 -2.66 8.97 5.69
C LYS A 334 -3.88 9.36 6.51
N THR A 335 -5.05 8.86 6.12
CA THR A 335 -6.34 9.31 6.65
C THR A 335 -6.66 8.82 8.07
N HIS A 336 -6.13 7.66 8.49
CA HIS A 336 -6.45 7.05 9.77
C HIS A 336 -5.28 7.05 10.77
N MET A 337 -4.04 7.11 10.27
CA MET A 337 -2.83 7.01 11.10
C MET A 337 -2.02 8.32 11.12
N GLY A 338 -2.34 9.29 10.25
CA GLY A 338 -1.66 10.59 10.18
C GLY A 338 -0.25 10.49 9.61
N ILE A 339 0.00 9.51 8.74
CA ILE A 339 1.31 9.27 8.14
C ILE A 339 1.26 9.64 6.67
N GLU A 340 2.10 10.60 6.29
CA GLU A 340 2.28 10.95 4.88
C GLU A 340 2.75 9.75 4.05
N VAL A 341 1.99 9.45 3.00
CA VAL A 341 2.27 8.34 2.09
C VAL A 341 3.18 8.84 0.99
N SER A 342 4.44 8.41 1.04
CA SER A 342 5.41 8.69 -0.03
C SER A 342 5.21 7.76 -1.23
N GLY A 343 5.70 8.17 -2.41
CA GLY A 343 5.67 7.31 -3.60
C GLY A 343 6.39 5.96 -3.42
N ALA A 344 7.44 5.91 -2.59
CA ALA A 344 8.12 4.65 -2.26
C ALA A 344 7.22 3.71 -1.44
N MET A 345 6.45 4.25 -0.48
CA MET A 345 5.48 3.46 0.29
C MET A 345 4.36 2.92 -0.60
N THR A 346 3.78 3.76 -1.44
CA THR A 346 2.78 3.35 -2.43
C THR A 346 3.34 2.25 -3.35
N GLY A 347 4.59 2.40 -3.82
CA GLY A 347 5.26 1.39 -4.61
C GLY A 347 5.33 0.02 -3.91
N VAL A 348 5.75 -0.01 -2.64
CA VAL A 348 5.79 -1.26 -1.85
C VAL A 348 4.40 -1.88 -1.67
N MET A 349 3.38 -1.04 -1.40
CA MET A 349 2.00 -1.50 -1.25
C MET A 349 1.47 -2.15 -2.54
N VAL A 350 1.70 -1.52 -3.70
CA VAL A 350 1.27 -2.03 -5.01
C VAL A 350 2.06 -3.27 -5.42
N ILE A 351 3.36 -3.36 -5.09
CA ILE A 351 4.15 -4.57 -5.28
C ILE A 351 3.60 -5.73 -4.45
N GLY A 352 3.19 -5.47 -3.20
CA GLY A 352 2.52 -6.47 -2.35
C GLY A 352 1.25 -7.01 -2.98
N ALA A 353 0.40 -6.13 -3.52
CA ALA A 353 -0.79 -6.51 -4.27
C ALA A 353 -0.48 -7.42 -5.47
N ALA A 354 0.47 -7.01 -6.32
CA ALA A 354 0.87 -7.77 -7.52
C ALA A 354 1.47 -9.14 -7.18
N PHE A 355 2.21 -9.23 -6.06
CA PHE A 355 2.73 -10.50 -5.57
C PHE A 355 1.58 -11.42 -5.09
N GLY A 356 0.52 -10.84 -4.53
CA GLY A 356 -0.71 -11.54 -4.14
C GLY A 356 -1.44 -12.14 -5.33
N GLU A 357 -1.63 -11.34 -6.37
CA GLU A 357 -2.18 -11.78 -7.67
C GLU A 357 -1.39 -12.96 -8.27
N MET A 358 -0.07 -12.99 -8.08
CA MET A 358 0.76 -14.09 -8.59
C MET A 358 0.65 -15.36 -7.73
N VAL A 359 0.68 -15.23 -6.40
CA VAL A 359 0.84 -16.38 -5.49
C VAL A 359 -0.50 -16.98 -5.07
N ILE A 360 -1.49 -16.16 -4.72
CA ILE A 360 -2.75 -16.65 -4.13
C ILE A 360 -3.57 -17.48 -5.12
N PRO A 361 -3.75 -17.12 -6.41
CA PRO A 361 -4.48 -17.97 -7.35
C PRO A 361 -3.88 -19.36 -7.51
N LEU A 362 -2.56 -19.53 -7.37
CA LEU A 362 -1.93 -20.85 -7.35
C LEU A 362 -2.33 -21.65 -6.11
N CYS A 363 -2.35 -21.01 -4.94
CA CYS A 363 -2.83 -21.63 -3.69
C CYS A 363 -4.31 -22.02 -3.81
N VAL A 364 -5.17 -21.12 -4.30
CA VAL A 364 -6.61 -21.36 -4.46
C VAL A 364 -6.86 -22.48 -5.48
N THR A 365 -6.17 -22.48 -6.62
CA THR A 365 -6.28 -23.54 -7.64
C THR A 365 -5.82 -24.89 -7.09
N THR A 366 -4.78 -24.91 -6.26
CA THR A 366 -4.31 -26.16 -5.61
C THR A 366 -5.36 -26.67 -4.63
N SER A 367 -5.92 -25.78 -3.79
CA SER A 367 -7.03 -26.11 -2.89
C SER A 367 -8.24 -26.65 -3.65
N PHE A 368 -8.59 -26.01 -4.78
CA PHE A 368 -9.67 -26.43 -5.66
C PHE A 368 -9.46 -27.84 -6.24
N LYS A 369 -8.21 -28.20 -6.57
CA LYS A 369 -7.86 -29.54 -7.05
C LYS A 369 -7.95 -30.61 -5.96
N VAL A 370 -7.57 -30.28 -4.73
CA VAL A 370 -7.48 -31.25 -3.62
C VAL A 370 -8.82 -31.43 -2.91
N ALA A 371 -9.51 -30.33 -2.61
CA ALA A 371 -10.77 -30.32 -1.87
C ALA A 371 -12.02 -30.25 -2.76
N GLY A 372 -11.84 -30.23 -4.09
CA GLY A 372 -12.93 -30.02 -5.05
C GLY A 372 -13.41 -28.56 -5.07
N PRO A 373 -14.61 -28.29 -5.63
CA PRO A 373 -15.11 -26.93 -5.83
C PRO A 373 -15.25 -26.14 -4.51
N ASP A 374 -15.60 -26.81 -3.41
CA ASP A 374 -15.72 -26.17 -2.09
C ASP A 374 -14.37 -25.63 -1.58
N GLY A 375 -13.25 -26.15 -2.08
CA GLY A 375 -11.91 -25.63 -1.81
C GLY A 375 -11.75 -24.15 -2.19
N LEU A 376 -12.51 -23.64 -3.18
CA LEU A 376 -12.54 -22.21 -3.51
C LEU A 376 -13.07 -21.39 -2.32
N MET A 377 -14.21 -21.78 -1.77
CA MET A 377 -14.89 -21.02 -0.71
C MET A 377 -14.15 -21.07 0.61
N TRP A 378 -13.52 -22.21 0.93
CA TRP A 378 -12.64 -22.31 2.09
C TRP A 378 -11.38 -21.45 1.94
N SER A 379 -10.80 -21.40 0.74
CA SER A 379 -9.64 -20.53 0.48
C SER A 379 -10.03 -19.05 0.61
N LEU A 380 -11.21 -18.68 0.11
CA LEU A 380 -11.79 -17.35 0.27
C LEU A 380 -11.95 -16.99 1.76
N LEU A 381 -12.59 -17.86 2.55
CA LEU A 381 -12.77 -17.65 3.99
C LEU A 381 -11.44 -17.46 4.73
N ILE A 382 -10.46 -18.33 4.51
CA ILE A 382 -9.17 -18.30 5.21
C ILE A 382 -8.41 -17.01 4.86
N MET A 383 -8.26 -16.71 3.57
CA MET A 383 -7.46 -15.56 3.13
C MET A 383 -8.13 -14.22 3.50
N CYS A 384 -9.46 -14.12 3.37
CA CYS A 384 -10.20 -12.94 3.83
C CYS A 384 -10.16 -12.78 5.35
N SER A 385 -10.11 -13.88 6.12
CA SER A 385 -9.93 -13.81 7.57
C SER A 385 -8.56 -13.26 7.95
N ILE A 386 -7.50 -13.68 7.25
CA ILE A 386 -6.15 -13.13 7.45
C ILE A 386 -6.12 -11.64 7.09
N ALA A 387 -6.70 -11.25 5.94
CA ALA A 387 -6.80 -9.85 5.55
C ALA A 387 -7.59 -9.02 6.57
N ALA A 388 -8.71 -9.53 7.07
CA ALA A 388 -9.54 -8.87 8.08
C ALA A 388 -8.78 -8.65 9.40
N VAL A 389 -7.98 -9.62 9.84
CA VAL A 389 -7.10 -9.46 11.01
C VAL A 389 -6.07 -8.36 10.76
N LEU A 390 -5.43 -8.33 9.59
CA LEU A 390 -4.48 -7.28 9.23
C LEU A 390 -5.16 -5.89 9.23
N TYR A 391 -6.36 -5.79 8.67
CA TYR A 391 -7.15 -4.56 8.70
C TYR A 391 -7.53 -4.15 10.13
N ALA A 392 -7.95 -5.09 10.97
CA ALA A 392 -8.25 -4.81 12.38
C ALA A 392 -7.02 -4.29 13.13
N VAL A 393 -5.84 -4.89 12.92
CA VAL A 393 -4.57 -4.41 13.48
C VAL A 393 -4.28 -2.98 13.01
N LEU A 394 -4.38 -2.71 11.70
CA LEU A 394 -4.17 -1.38 11.13
C LEU A 394 -5.15 -0.34 11.73
N LEU A 395 -6.43 -0.69 11.86
CA LEU A 395 -7.49 0.21 12.31
C LEU A 395 -7.47 0.47 13.81
N ILE A 396 -7.08 -0.51 14.63
CA ILE A 396 -7.14 -0.43 16.09
C ILE A 396 -5.80 0.04 16.66
N VAL A 397 -4.69 -0.60 16.28
CA VAL A 397 -3.36 -0.36 16.89
C VAL A 397 -2.78 0.97 16.45
N PHE A 398 -2.94 1.33 15.17
CA PHE A 398 -2.33 2.53 14.60
C PHE A 398 -3.28 3.73 14.52
N ARG A 399 -4.42 3.67 15.22
CA ARG A 399 -5.42 4.74 15.22
C ARG A 399 -4.85 6.05 15.77
N ASN A 400 -4.92 7.12 14.97
CA ASN A 400 -4.56 8.46 15.41
C ASN A 400 -5.82 9.35 15.46
N LYS A 401 -6.27 9.71 16.67
CA LYS A 401 -7.51 10.51 16.86
C LYS A 401 -7.48 11.85 16.10
N LYS A 402 -6.34 12.55 16.12
CA LYS A 402 -6.19 13.85 15.44
C LYS A 402 -6.30 13.70 13.91
N ALA A 403 -5.66 12.67 13.34
CA ALA A 403 -5.75 12.41 11.91
C ALA A 403 -7.19 12.06 11.48
N VAL A 404 -7.89 11.29 12.31
CA VAL A 404 -9.30 10.95 12.09
C VAL A 404 -10.20 12.20 12.16
N GLU A 405 -9.95 13.11 13.09
CA GLU A 405 -10.67 14.39 13.21
C GLU A 405 -10.40 15.33 12.03
N GLN A 406 -9.14 15.50 11.62
CA GLN A 406 -8.77 16.29 10.43
C GLN A 406 -9.40 15.75 9.14
N SER A 407 -9.46 14.42 9.00
CA SER A 407 -10.19 13.77 7.92
C SER A 407 -11.70 14.07 7.95
N LYS A 408 -12.29 14.35 9.12
CA LYS A 408 -13.69 14.81 9.23
C LYS A 408 -13.86 16.20 8.64
N GLU A 409 -12.99 17.12 9.05
CA GLU A 409 -13.11 18.55 8.75
C GLU A 409 -12.87 18.81 7.27
N SER A 410 -11.84 18.17 6.68
CA SER A 410 -11.58 18.25 5.24
C SER A 410 -12.75 17.73 4.38
N LYS A 411 -13.58 16.82 4.91
CA LYS A 411 -14.76 16.30 4.21
C LYS A 411 -15.98 17.21 4.31
N SER A 412 -16.17 17.90 5.44
CA SER A 412 -17.26 18.87 5.56
C SER A 412 -17.12 20.02 4.56
N GLU A 413 -15.89 20.39 4.18
CA GLU A 413 -15.63 21.40 3.16
C GLU A 413 -15.99 20.96 1.74
N TRP A 414 -16.07 19.66 1.46
CA TRP A 414 -16.47 19.12 0.14
C TRP A 414 -17.98 18.91 0.00
N ALA A 415 -18.70 18.83 1.12
CA ALA A 415 -20.15 18.60 1.13
C ALA A 415 -20.96 19.91 1.00
N HIS A 416 -20.30 21.05 1.09
CA HIS A 416 -20.81 22.39 0.82
C HIS A 416 -20.28 22.87 -0.53
#